data_AF-A0A921NGC0-F1
#
_entry.id   AF-A0A921NGC0-F1
#
_cell.length_a   1.000
_cell.length_b   1.000
_cell.length_c   1.000
_cell.angle_alpha   90.00
_cell.angle_beta   90.00
_cell.angle_gamma   90.00
#
_symmetry.space_group_name_H-M   'P 1'
#
loop_
_entity.id
_entity.type
_entity.pdbx_description
1 polymer ?
#
loop_
_entity_poly.entity_id
_entity_poly.type
_entity_poly.pdbx_seq_one_letter_code
_entity_poly.pdbx_strand_id
1 'polypeptide(L)'
;MTKPNLPTNRYRQLRTNFTDTHPLLIDTEAKAEDIQSAAHQRIRAASDLLETFSCLTFEHADLKDISHIINALYLLVQDGCDLLEATQHVQLQPATDQPPHSNPLHS
;
A
#
# COMPACT_ATOMS: atom_id res chain seq x y z
N MET A 1 14.63 26.58 18.76
CA MET A 1 13.74 26.01 17.74
C MET A 1 14.11 24.55 17.55
N THR A 2 13.37 23.67 18.23
CA THR A 2 13.50 22.21 18.13
C THR A 2 12.95 21.77 16.78
N LYS A 3 13.79 21.17 15.93
CA LYS A 3 13.34 20.51 14.69
C LYS A 3 12.39 19.38 15.11
N PRO A 4 11.15 19.31 14.61
CA PRO A 4 10.33 18.13 14.84
C PRO A 4 11.07 16.94 14.23
N ASN A 5 11.29 15.92 15.06
CA ASN A 5 11.88 14.65 14.65
C ASN A 5 10.81 13.94 13.80
N LEU A 6 10.84 14.16 12.48
CA LEU A 6 9.97 13.44 11.55
C LEU A 6 10.41 11.97 11.58
N PRO A 7 9.52 11.01 11.94
CA PRO A 7 9.87 9.61 11.86
C PRO A 7 10.25 9.29 10.42
N THR A 8 11.52 9.03 10.19
CA THR A 8 12.15 8.81 8.87
C THR A 8 11.64 7.55 8.14
N ASN A 9 10.55 6.93 8.60
CA ASN A 9 10.02 5.67 8.09
C ASN A 9 8.49 5.61 8.01
N ARG A 10 7.78 6.76 8.11
CA ARG A 10 6.31 6.80 8.01
C ARG A 10 5.79 6.47 6.61
N TYR A 11 6.53 6.86 5.56
CA TYR A 11 6.09 6.70 4.19
C TYR A 11 6.90 5.63 3.48
N ARG A 12 6.22 4.57 3.04
CA ARG A 12 6.79 3.50 2.22
C ARG A 12 6.41 3.72 0.76
N GLN A 13 7.38 3.64 -0.14
CA GLN A 13 7.12 3.78 -1.58
C GLN A 13 6.46 2.50 -2.15
N LEU A 14 5.53 2.68 -3.08
CA LEU A 14 5.07 1.58 -3.94
C LEU A 14 6.16 1.16 -4.92
N ARG A 15 6.30 -0.14 -5.20
CA ARG A 15 7.23 -0.67 -6.20
C ARG A 15 6.89 -0.26 -7.63
N THR A 16 5.64 0.09 -7.87
CA THR A 16 5.10 0.54 -9.15
C THR A 16 5.45 1.99 -9.49
N ASN A 17 6.19 2.70 -8.62
CA ASN A 17 6.74 4.00 -8.97
C ASN A 17 7.83 3.87 -10.04
N PHE A 18 7.51 4.22 -11.29
CA PHE A 18 8.47 4.18 -12.40
C PHE A 18 9.28 5.47 -12.60
N THR A 19 9.18 6.41 -11.65
CA THR A 19 9.81 7.73 -11.74
C THR A 19 10.73 7.96 -10.56
N ASP A 20 11.80 8.72 -10.76
CA ASP A 20 12.80 9.02 -9.72
C ASP A 20 12.20 9.74 -8.50
N THR A 21 11.06 10.42 -8.68
CA THR A 21 10.38 11.17 -7.62
C THR A 21 9.48 10.32 -6.73
N HIS A 22 9.17 9.07 -7.11
CA HIS A 22 8.35 8.11 -6.35
C HIS A 22 7.10 8.71 -5.65
N PRO A 23 6.16 9.31 -6.42
CA PRO A 23 5.06 10.09 -5.86
C PRO A 23 4.00 9.28 -5.08
N LEU A 24 3.91 7.97 -5.31
CA LEU A 24 2.91 7.12 -4.66
C LEU A 24 3.49 6.45 -3.41
N LEU A 25 2.94 6.81 -2.25
CA LEU A 25 3.42 6.41 -0.94
C LEU A 25 2.30 5.77 -0.13
N ILE A 26 2.65 4.75 0.65
CA ILE A 26 1.84 4.16 1.70
C ILE A 26 2.19 4.86 3.00
N ASP A 27 1.19 5.44 3.67
CA ASP A 27 1.33 5.95 5.03
C ASP A 27 1.26 4.78 6.01
N THR A 28 2.40 4.34 6.55
CA THR A 28 2.49 3.21 7.48
C THR A 28 2.01 3.58 8.90
N GLU A 29 1.69 4.84 9.17
CA GLU A 29 1.03 5.24 10.41
C GLU A 29 -0.50 5.28 10.28
N ALA A 30 -1.04 5.04 9.07
CA ALA A 30 -2.47 4.83 8.90
C ALA A 30 -2.93 3.56 9.62
N LYS A 31 -4.21 3.48 9.97
CA LYS A 31 -4.73 2.30 10.66
C LYS A 31 -4.60 1.07 9.75
N ALA A 32 -4.20 -0.05 10.34
CA ALA A 32 -4.06 -1.32 9.61
C ALA A 32 -5.35 -1.70 8.85
N GLU A 33 -6.52 -1.42 9.42
CA GLU A 33 -7.84 -1.64 8.78
C GLU A 33 -8.02 -0.83 7.48
N ASP A 34 -7.56 0.42 7.45
CA ASP A 34 -7.65 1.29 6.30
C ASP A 34 -6.70 0.83 5.18
N ILE A 35 -5.46 0.46 5.55
CA ILE A 35 -4.46 -0.07 4.62
C ILE A 35 -4.94 -1.42 4.03
N GLN A 36 -5.51 -2.30 4.88
CA GLN A 36 -6.05 -3.58 4.45
C GLN A 36 -7.25 -3.41 3.50
N SER A 37 -8.15 -2.48 3.81
CA SER A 37 -9.30 -2.16 2.96
C SER A 37 -8.84 -1.66 1.59
N ALA A 38 -7.85 -0.77 1.56
CA ALA A 38 -7.24 -0.28 0.32
C ALA A 38 -6.57 -1.40 -0.49
N ALA A 39 -5.90 -2.34 0.17
CA ALA A 39 -5.29 -3.50 -0.47
C ALA A 39 -6.35 -4.41 -1.10
N HIS A 40 -7.40 -4.73 -0.33
CA HIS A 40 -8.51 -5.57 -0.79
C HIS A 40 -9.23 -4.96 -2.00
N GLN A 41 -9.44 -3.64 -2.01
CA GLN A 41 -10.03 -2.94 -3.15
C GLN A 41 -9.20 -3.12 -4.43
N ARG A 42 -7.87 -2.99 -4.35
CA ARG A 42 -6.98 -3.16 -5.52
C ARG A 42 -6.95 -4.59 -6.04
N ILE A 43 -6.83 -5.56 -5.15
CA ILE A 43 -6.85 -6.98 -5.53
C ILE A 43 -8.21 -7.37 -6.11
N ARG A 44 -9.32 -6.89 -5.54
CA ARG A 44 -10.65 -7.11 -6.09
C ARG A 44 -10.79 -6.49 -7.48
N ALA A 45 -10.38 -5.23 -7.66
CA ALA A 45 -10.42 -4.57 -8.95
C ALA A 45 -9.57 -5.32 -10.01
N ALA A 46 -8.42 -5.86 -9.62
CA ALA A 46 -7.61 -6.70 -10.50
C ALA A 46 -8.34 -7.99 -10.89
N SER A 47 -8.99 -8.68 -9.95
CA SER A 47 -9.78 -9.88 -10.22
C SER A 47 -10.96 -9.60 -11.15
N ASP A 48 -11.72 -8.54 -10.89
CA ASP A 48 -12.87 -8.14 -11.71
C ASP A 48 -12.44 -7.77 -13.14
N LEU A 49 -11.29 -7.07 -13.27
CA LEU A 49 -10.69 -6.74 -14.56
C LEU A 49 -10.18 -7.99 -15.29
N LEU A 50 -9.58 -8.95 -14.59
CA LEU A 50 -9.10 -10.20 -15.17
C LEU A 50 -10.25 -11.07 -15.68
N GLU A 51 -11.35 -11.14 -14.93
CA GLU A 51 -12.58 -11.83 -15.36
C GLU A 51 -13.11 -11.21 -16.66
N THR A 52 -13.25 -9.89 -16.68
CA THR A 52 -13.67 -9.14 -17.87
C THR A 52 -12.71 -9.37 -19.05
N PHE A 53 -11.40 -9.31 -18.79
CA PHE A 53 -10.38 -9.51 -19.81
C PHE A 53 -10.39 -10.91 -20.40
N SER A 54 -10.62 -11.93 -19.58
CA SER A 54 -10.72 -13.31 -20.03
C SER A 54 -11.81 -13.45 -21.10
N CYS A 55 -12.98 -12.82 -20.92
CA CYS A 55 -14.05 -12.80 -21.92
C CYS A 55 -13.64 -12.06 -23.19
N LEU A 56 -12.96 -10.91 -23.09
CA LEU A 56 -12.54 -10.08 -24.23
C LEU A 56 -11.49 -10.76 -25.12
N THR A 57 -10.57 -11.52 -24.53
CA THR A 57 -9.54 -12.26 -25.30
C THR A 57 -10.11 -13.34 -26.22
N PHE A 58 -11.32 -13.83 -25.95
CA PHE A 58 -11.97 -14.81 -26.82
C PHE A 58 -12.64 -14.20 -28.04
N GLU A 59 -12.99 -12.92 -27.99
CA GLU A 59 -13.81 -12.32 -29.03
C GLU A 59 -13.00 -11.40 -29.94
N HIS A 60 -12.36 -10.32 -29.48
CA HIS A 60 -11.88 -9.27 -30.42
C HIS A 60 -10.78 -8.32 -29.89
N ALA A 61 -10.01 -8.64 -28.85
CA ALA A 61 -9.04 -7.69 -28.30
C ALA A 61 -7.82 -7.45 -29.22
N ASP A 62 -7.52 -6.19 -29.56
CA ASP A 62 -6.28 -5.81 -30.24
C ASP A 62 -5.08 -5.97 -29.28
N LEU A 63 -3.88 -6.25 -29.81
CA LEU A 63 -2.64 -6.41 -29.05
C LEU A 63 -2.32 -5.21 -28.14
N LYS A 64 -2.79 -4.01 -28.53
CA LYS A 64 -2.69 -2.79 -27.71
C LYS A 64 -3.59 -2.85 -26.48
N ASP A 65 -4.84 -3.25 -26.65
CA ASP A 65 -5.80 -3.38 -25.54
C ASP A 65 -5.30 -4.42 -24.53
N ILE A 66 -4.78 -5.55 -25.03
CA ILE A 66 -4.12 -6.58 -24.22
C ILE A 66 -2.99 -5.97 -23.39
N SER A 67 -2.08 -5.22 -24.03
CA SER A 67 -0.92 -4.63 -23.33
C SER A 67 -1.34 -3.62 -22.26
N HIS A 68 -2.35 -2.79 -22.54
CA HIS A 68 -2.88 -1.82 -21.58
C HIS A 68 -3.56 -2.49 -20.38
N ILE A 69 -4.36 -3.54 -20.63
CA ILE A 69 -5.05 -4.28 -19.58
C ILE A 69 -4.06 -5.06 -18.72
N ILE A 70 -3.07 -5.72 -19.32
CA ILE A 70 -2.00 -6.41 -18.58
C ILE A 70 -1.22 -5.42 -17.70
N ASN A 71 -0.93 -4.21 -18.19
CA ASN A 71 -0.27 -3.19 -17.39
C ASN A 71 -1.14 -2.73 -16.21
N ALA A 72 -2.44 -2.51 -16.42
CA ALA A 72 -3.36 -2.15 -15.34
C ALA A 72 -3.47 -3.25 -14.29
N LEU A 73 -3.57 -4.52 -14.71
CA LEU A 73 -3.56 -5.68 -13.84
C LEU A 73 -2.26 -5.76 -13.02
N TYR A 74 -1.11 -5.58 -13.67
CA TYR A 74 0.18 -5.58 -13.00
C TYR A 74 0.24 -4.52 -11.90
N LEU A 75 -0.16 -3.28 -12.21
CA LEU A 75 -0.18 -2.18 -11.25
C LEU A 75 -1.09 -2.48 -10.05
N LEU A 76 -2.34 -2.91 -10.30
CA LEU A 76 -3.30 -3.19 -9.24
C LEU A 76 -2.84 -4.34 -8.33
N VAL A 77 -2.27 -5.39 -8.89
CA VAL A 77 -1.75 -6.54 -8.12
C VAL A 77 -0.54 -6.13 -7.30
N GLN A 78 0.44 -5.44 -7.88
CA GLN A 78 1.63 -4.99 -7.16
C GLN A 78 1.28 -4.02 -6.04
N ASP A 79 0.43 -3.02 -6.30
CA ASP A 79 -0.02 -2.07 -5.28
C ASP A 79 -0.77 -2.79 -4.15
N GLY A 80 -1.62 -3.76 -4.49
CA GLY A 80 -2.32 -4.59 -3.50
C GLY A 80 -1.36 -5.39 -2.63
N CYS A 81 -0.34 -6.02 -3.22
CA CYS A 81 0.70 -6.73 -2.48
C CYS A 81 1.50 -5.81 -1.56
N ASP A 82 1.91 -4.64 -2.04
CA ASP A 82 2.67 -3.67 -1.25
C ASP A 82 1.87 -3.18 -0.02
N LEU A 83 0.56 -2.96 -0.20
CA LEU A 83 -0.33 -2.60 0.90
C LEU A 83 -0.50 -3.76 1.90
N LEU A 84 -0.64 -5.00 1.44
CA LEU A 84 -0.73 -6.16 2.34
C LEU A 84 0.55 -6.35 3.16
N GLU A 85 1.71 -6.23 2.54
CA GLU A 85 2.99 -6.25 3.25
C GLU A 85 3.06 -5.12 4.28
N ALA A 86 2.65 -3.90 3.90
CA ALA A 86 2.60 -2.76 4.82
C ALA A 86 1.65 -3.01 6.01
N THR A 87 0.45 -3.55 5.78
CA THR A 87 -0.47 -3.94 6.86
C THR A 87 0.18 -4.93 7.84
N GLN A 88 0.89 -5.94 7.34
CA GLN A 88 1.60 -6.90 8.20
C GLN A 88 2.65 -6.21 9.06
N HIS A 89 3.42 -5.27 8.50
CA HIS A 89 4.39 -4.48 9.25
C HIS A 89 3.75 -3.57 10.31
N VAL A 90 2.57 -2.99 10.04
CA VAL A 90 1.84 -2.18 11.02
C VAL A 90 1.28 -3.05 12.15
N GLN A 91 0.73 -4.21 11.82
CA GLN A 91 0.14 -5.13 12.81
C GLN A 91 1.20 -5.75 13.74
N LEU A 92 2.41 -5.98 13.24
CA LEU A 92 3.52 -6.59 13.97
C LEU A 92 4.35 -5.59 14.79
N GLN A 93 4.15 -4.28 14.61
CA GLN A 93 4.76 -3.28 15.48
C GLN A 93 3.99 -3.26 16.81
N PRO A 94 4.58 -3.72 17.93
CA PRO A 94 3.93 -3.57 19.23
C PRO A 94 3.78 -2.07 19.49
N ALA A 95 2.65 -1.67 20.07
CA ALA A 95 2.38 -0.31 20.51
C ALA A 95 3.49 0.16 21.47
N THR A 96 4.57 0.68 20.91
CA THR A 96 5.75 1.11 21.65
C THR A 96 5.67 2.62 21.75
N ASP A 97 4.68 3.11 22.50
CA ASP A 97 4.60 4.52 22.91
C ASP A 97 3.64 4.71 24.11
N GLN A 98 3.84 3.90 25.16
CA GLN A 98 3.56 4.38 26.51
C GLN A 98 4.91 4.67 27.19
N PRO A 99 5.26 5.95 27.44
CA PRO A 99 6.44 6.25 28.23
C PRO A 99 6.24 5.68 29.64
N PRO A 100 7.29 5.15 30.29
CA PRO A 100 7.21 4.82 31.70
C PRO A 100 6.88 6.12 32.45
N HIS A 101 5.76 6.15 33.17
CA HIS A 101 5.50 7.20 34.14
C HIS A 101 6.59 7.14 35.23
N SER A 102 7.71 7.81 34.97
CA SER A 102 8.68 8.18 35.99
C SER A 102 8.09 9.33 36.79
N ASN A 103 7.48 9.00 37.93
CA ASN A 103 7.19 9.98 38.98
C ASN A 103 8.45 10.14 39.84
N PRO A 104 9.05 11.35 39.94
CA PRO A 104 10.06 11.65 40.95
C PRO A 104 9.41 12.15 42.25
N LEU A 105 9.85 11.55 43.36
CA LEU A 105 9.96 12.00 44.75
C LEU A 105 9.36 13.38 45.19
N HIS A 106 8.47 13.37 46.20
CA HIS A 106 8.38 14.24 47.40
C HIS A 106 7.04 13.89 48.12
N SER A 107 6.90 13.69 49.43
CA SER A 107 7.64 14.02 50.65
C SER A 107 7.38 12.97 51.73
#